data_AF-A0ABD0N4C9-F1
#
_entry.id   AF-A0ABD0N4C9-F1
#
_cell.length_a   1.000
_cell.length_b   1.000
_cell.length_c   1.000
_cell.angle_alpha   90.00
_cell.angle_beta   90.00
_cell.angle_gamma   90.00
#
_symmetry.space_group_name_H-M   'P 1'
#
loop_
_entity.id
_entity.type
_entity.pdbx_description
1 polymer ?
#
loop_
_entity_poly.entity_id
_entity_poly.type
_entity_poly.pdbx_seq_one_letter_code
_entity_poly.pdbx_strand_id
1 'polypeptide(L)' 'FTGDSFGCGKHERGYRLEVTSTNPRRDYFHGRFRNVLLTSIAVVPIKNHTVVSLGTAEGRVIQ' A
#
# COMPACT_ATOMS: atom_id res chain seq x y z
N PHE A 1 -24.78 -6.87 -36.16
CA PHE A 1 -23.67 -7.07 -35.23
C PHE A 1 -23.47 -5.78 -34.45
N THR A 2 -23.85 -5.82 -33.18
CA THR A 2 -23.97 -4.70 -32.26
C THR A 2 -22.63 -4.44 -31.58
N GLY A 3 -22.12 -3.23 -31.78
CA GLY A 3 -21.18 -2.47 -30.93
C GLY A 3 -20.11 -3.24 -30.15
N ASP A 4 -18.91 -3.32 -30.72
CA ASP A 4 -17.71 -3.41 -29.90
C ASP A 4 -17.49 -2.05 -29.23
N SER A 5 -18.03 -1.96 -28.01
CA SER A 5 -17.59 -1.02 -26.97
C SER A 5 -16.06 -0.97 -26.94
N PHE A 6 -15.51 0.05 -26.30
CA PHE A 6 -14.12 0.09 -25.80
C PHE A 6 -13.75 -1.07 -24.84
N GLY A 7 -14.52 -2.17 -24.83
CA GLY A 7 -14.15 -3.45 -24.29
C GLY A 7 -12.92 -3.95 -25.03
N CYS A 8 -11.84 -4.05 -24.25
CA CYS A 8 -10.66 -4.86 -24.47
C CYS A 8 -10.76 -5.69 -25.76
N GLY A 9 -10.20 -5.15 -26.86
CA GLY A 9 -10.11 -5.87 -28.11
C GLY A 9 -9.53 -7.26 -27.84
N LYS A 10 -9.97 -8.27 -28.60
CA LYS A 10 -9.48 -9.66 -28.48
C LYS A 10 -7.96 -9.69 -28.62
N HIS A 11 -7.26 -9.54 -27.50
CA HIS A 11 -5.84 -9.80 -27.39
C HIS A 11 -5.73 -11.31 -27.25
N GLU A 12 -5.31 -11.99 -28.33
CA GLU A 12 -5.18 -13.46 -28.35
C GLU A 12 -4.25 -14.01 -27.26
N ARG A 13 -3.46 -13.13 -26.62
CA ARG A 13 -2.71 -13.38 -25.39
C ARG A 13 -2.90 -12.19 -24.45
N GLY A 14 -3.22 -12.43 -23.18
CA GLY A 14 -3.36 -11.36 -22.19
C GLY A 14 -2.10 -10.49 -22.11
N TYR A 15 -2.26 -9.19 -21.83
CA TYR A 15 -1.17 -8.22 -21.73
C TYR A 15 -0.93 -7.83 -20.27
N ARG A 16 0.31 -7.49 -19.94
CA ARG A 16 0.68 -6.95 -18.62
C ARG A 16 0.52 -5.43 -18.67
N LEU A 17 -0.44 -4.91 -17.92
CA LEU A 17 -0.65 -3.46 -17.76
C LEU A 17 0.28 -2.91 -16.68
N GLU A 18 0.86 -1.75 -16.93
CA GLU A 18 1.53 -0.93 -15.93
C GLU A 18 0.79 0.40 -15.81
N VAL A 19 0.38 0.74 -14.60
CA VAL A 19 -0.31 2.01 -14.31
C VAL A 19 0.75 3.06 -13.97
N THR A 20 0.80 4.14 -14.75
CA THR A 20 1.81 5.21 -14.59
C THR A 20 1.39 6.31 -13.62
N SER A 21 0.11 6.40 -13.28
CA SER A 21 -0.40 7.37 -12.31
C SER A 21 -0.21 6.88 -10.87
N THR A 22 0.14 7.80 -9.96
CA THR A 22 0.28 7.51 -8.52
C THR A 22 -1.06 7.56 -7.78
N ASN A 23 -1.21 6.76 -6.72
CA ASN A 23 -2.33 6.85 -5.77
C ASN A 23 -1.81 7.31 -4.38
N PRO A 24 -1.73 8.62 -4.11
CA PRO A 24 -1.11 9.14 -2.89
C PRO A 24 -1.96 8.88 -1.65
N ARG A 25 -1.30 8.63 -0.52
CA ARG A 25 -1.92 8.51 0.82
C ARG A 25 -1.24 9.47 1.79
N ARG A 26 -1.97 9.89 2.83
CA ARG A 26 -1.41 10.67 3.95
C ARG A 26 -0.88 9.73 5.02
N ASP A 27 0.17 10.15 5.73
CA ASP A 27 0.68 9.44 6.89
C ASP A 27 -0.36 9.41 8.01
N TYR A 28 -0.73 8.21 8.45
CA TYR A 28 -1.71 7.98 9.51
C TYR A 28 -1.21 8.48 10.88
N PHE A 29 0.11 8.49 11.11
CA PHE A 29 0.71 8.95 12.35
C PHE A 29 0.96 10.46 12.39
N HIS A 30 0.49 11.21 11.38
CA HIS A 30 0.56 12.66 11.32
C HIS A 30 1.98 13.21 11.55
N GLY A 31 3.00 12.54 11.01
CA GLY A 31 4.41 12.97 11.13
C GLY A 31 5.06 12.66 12.47
N ARG A 32 4.42 11.89 13.36
CA ARG A 32 4.97 11.50 14.67
C ARG A 32 6.37 10.89 14.59
N PHE A 33 6.64 10.13 13.53
CA PHE A 33 7.92 9.43 13.34
C PHE A 33 8.82 10.08 12.28
N ARG A 34 8.64 11.38 11.98
CA ARG A 34 9.40 12.07 10.92
C ARG A 34 10.93 12.01 11.08
N ASN A 35 11.42 11.94 12.32
CA ASN A 35 12.85 11.92 12.64
C ASN A 35 13.35 10.53 13.09
N VAL A 36 12.58 9.47 12.84
CA VAL A 36 12.94 8.08 13.16
C VAL A 36 12.91 7.27 11.89
N LEU A 37 13.99 6.52 11.60
CA LEU A 37 14.01 5.62 10.46
C LEU A 37 13.34 4.30 10.83
N LEU A 38 12.09 4.14 10.37
CA LEU A 38 11.33 2.89 10.51
C LEU A 38 11.79 1.88 9.46
N THR A 39 12.14 0.67 9.88
CA THR A 39 12.75 -0.37 9.03
C THR A 39 11.93 -1.66 8.97
N SER A 40 11.00 -1.87 9.90
CA SER A 40 10.09 -3.01 9.87
C SER A 40 8.71 -2.64 10.44
N ILE A 41 7.69 -3.39 10.02
CA ILE A 41 6.30 -3.20 10.43
C ILE A 41 5.62 -4.56 10.61
N ALA A 42 4.93 -4.74 11.73
CA ALA A 42 4.00 -5.84 11.95
C ALA A 42 2.64 -5.28 12.37
N VAL A 43 1.57 -5.77 11.74
CA VAL A 43 0.21 -5.27 11.96
C VAL A 43 -0.66 -6.40 12.48
N VAL A 44 -1.31 -6.18 13.61
CA VAL A 44 -2.18 -7.18 14.25
C VAL A 44 -3.53 -6.55 14.57
N PRO A 45 -4.64 -7.07 14.02
CA PRO A 45 -5.97 -6.68 14.46
C PRO A 45 -6.25 -7.31 15.84
N ILE A 46 -6.62 -6.49 16.81
CA ILE A 46 -6.98 -6.91 18.18
C ILE A 46 -8.38 -6.37 18.50
N LYS A 47 -9.39 -7.25 18.45
CA LYS A 47 -10.81 -6.89 18.59
C LYS A 47 -11.19 -5.75 17.61
N ASN A 48 -11.54 -4.58 18.12
CA ASN A 48 -11.89 -3.38 17.34
C ASN A 48 -10.71 -2.42 17.14
N HIS A 49 -9.49 -2.84 17.48
CA HIS A 49 -8.29 -2.03 17.37
C HIS A 49 -7.33 -2.66 16.37
N THR A 50 -6.50 -1.82 15.74
CA THR A 50 -5.33 -2.28 14.98
C THR A 50 -4.10 -1.85 15.76
N VAL A 51 -3.27 -2.80 16.13
CA VAL A 51 -1.99 -2.55 16.77
C VAL A 51 -0.89 -2.71 15.74
N VAL A 52 0.06 -1.79 15.76
CA VAL A 52 1.19 -1.78 14.82
C VAL A 52 2.47 -1.76 15.63
N SER A 53 3.31 -2.77 15.43
CA SER A 53 4.68 -2.80 15.95
C SER A 53 5.63 -2.29 14.88
N LEU A 54 6.38 -1.24 15.19
CA LEU A 54 7.33 -0.59 14.30
C LEU A 54 8.76 -0.83 14.78
N GLY A 55 9.61 -1.38 13.93
CA GLY A 55 11.04 -1.49 14.19
C GLY A 55 11.80 -0.29 13.66
N THR A 56 12.81 0.16 14.40
CA THR A 56 13.66 1.30 14.03
C THR A 56 15.05 0.85 13.60
N ALA A 57 15.76 1.71 12.87
CA ALA A 57 17.14 1.46 12.47
C ALA A 57 18.11 1.34 13.67
N GLU A 58 17.77 1.91 14.82
CA GLU A 58 18.56 1.76 16.07
C GLU A 58 18.27 0.44 16.81
N GLY A 59 17.48 -0.46 16.22
CA GLY A 59 17.14 -1.76 16.83
C GLY A 59 16.09 -1.67 17.94
N ARG A 60 15.29 -0.59 17.97
CA ARG A 60 14.18 -0.42 18.94
C ARG A 60 12.85 -0.84 18.34
N VAL A 61 11.90 -1.19 19.20
CA VAL A 61 10.51 -1.52 18.84
C VAL A 61 9.55 -0.54 19.50
N ILE A 62 8.56 -0.04 18.73
CA ILE A 62 7.50 0.88 19.16
C ILE A 62 6.14 0.19 18.92
N GLN A 63 5.20 0.31 19.86
CA GLN A 63 3.83 -0.25 19.75
C GLN A 63 2.78 0.78 20.21
#